data_AF-A0A2U8TWU6-F1
#
_entry.id   AF-A0A2U8TWU6-F1
#
_cell.length_a   1.000
_cell.length_b   1.000
_cell.length_c   1.000
_cell.angle_alpha   90.00
_cell.angle_beta   90.00
_cell.angle_gamma   90.00
#
_symmetry.space_group_name_H-M   'P 1'
#
loop_
_entity.id
_entity.type
_entity.pdbx_description
1 polymer ?
#
loop_
_entity_poly.entity_id
_entity_poly.type
_entity_poly.pdbx_seq_one_letter_code
_entity_poly.pdbx_strand_id
1 'polypeptide(L)'
;MKLLDLLFERSTRRVADTTSRRKLLARMGSLMVAGAALPLLLPLDRTSKALAADNPKAGDPGDPNTCDYWRYCSIDGFLCSCCGGSVTSCPPGTEASQVTWIGTCRNPADGKDYIISYNDCCGKQSCAQCACTRNDSEEPAYRPFNNNDVNWCLAAKSHIYHCTVSIIRGVAV
;
A
#
# COMPACT_ATOMS: atom_id res chain seq x y z
N MET A 1 -7.53 -11.95 65.89
CA MET A 1 -6.28 -12.14 65.12
C MET A 1 -6.21 -13.48 64.38
N LYS A 2 -6.72 -14.60 64.93
CA LYS A 2 -6.68 -15.93 64.26
C LYS A 2 -7.39 -16.06 62.89
N LEU A 3 -8.37 -15.20 62.60
CA LEU A 3 -9.17 -15.30 61.37
C LEU A 3 -8.41 -14.74 60.14
N LEU A 4 -7.55 -13.73 60.37
CA LEU A 4 -6.68 -13.17 59.35
C LEU A 4 -5.53 -14.14 59.01
N ASP A 5 -4.96 -14.81 60.02
CA ASP A 5 -3.94 -15.85 59.80
C ASP A 5 -4.49 -17.01 58.98
N LEU A 6 -5.70 -17.50 59.30
CA LEU A 6 -6.34 -18.59 58.54
C LEU A 6 -6.67 -18.18 57.10
N LEU A 7 -7.06 -16.92 56.87
CA LEU A 7 -7.26 -16.38 55.53
C LEU A 7 -5.94 -16.31 54.76
N PHE A 8 -4.87 -15.83 55.40
CA PHE A 8 -3.55 -15.72 54.79
C PHE A 8 -2.97 -17.09 54.46
N GLU A 9 -3.06 -18.05 55.38
CA GLU A 9 -2.61 -19.43 55.17
C GLU A 9 -3.37 -20.10 54.02
N ARG A 10 -4.70 -19.97 53.98
CA ARG A 10 -5.51 -20.53 52.89
C ARG A 10 -5.19 -19.87 51.56
N SER A 11 -4.98 -18.56 51.55
CA SER A 11 -4.64 -17.84 50.33
C SER A 11 -3.25 -18.22 49.79
N THR A 12 -2.24 -18.33 50.66
CA THR A 12 -0.88 -18.72 50.27
C THR A 12 -0.82 -20.17 49.80
N ARG A 13 -1.50 -21.10 50.48
CA ARG A 13 -1.63 -22.50 50.03
C ARG A 13 -2.33 -22.58 48.67
N ARG A 14 -3.41 -21.82 48.47
CA ARG A 14 -4.13 -21.80 47.20
C ARG A 14 -3.29 -21.24 46.06
N VAL A 15 -2.48 -20.21 46.31
CA VAL A 15 -1.52 -19.70 45.33
C VAL A 15 -0.51 -20.81 44.99
N ALA A 16 0.13 -21.42 45.99
CA ALA A 16 1.09 -22.51 45.76
C ALA A 16 0.50 -23.69 44.95
N ASP A 17 -0.74 -24.08 45.23
CA ASP A 17 -1.42 -25.19 44.55
C ASP A 17 -1.91 -24.83 43.13
N THR A 18 -2.22 -23.55 42.88
CA THR A 18 -2.80 -23.12 41.60
C THR A 18 -1.79 -22.47 40.65
N THR A 19 -0.68 -21.91 41.18
CA THR A 19 0.38 -21.26 40.41
C THR A 19 1.56 -22.21 40.22
N SER A 20 1.49 -23.04 39.18
CA SER A 20 2.65 -23.79 38.69
C SER A 20 3.41 -22.97 37.66
N ARG A 21 4.75 -23.02 37.68
CA ARG A 21 5.61 -22.43 36.63
C ARG A 21 5.16 -22.84 35.22
N ARG A 22 4.67 -24.09 35.06
CA ARG A 22 4.11 -24.60 33.80
C ARG A 22 2.81 -23.89 33.38
N LYS A 23 1.92 -23.57 34.33
CA LYS A 23 0.68 -22.82 34.03
C LYS A 23 0.95 -21.37 33.67
N LEU A 24 1.94 -20.74 34.32
CA LEU A 24 2.35 -19.37 33.98
C LEU A 24 2.94 -19.31 32.57
N LEU A 25 3.89 -20.20 32.26
CA LEU A 25 4.51 -20.28 30.93
C LEU A 25 3.50 -20.61 29.84
N ALA A 26 2.56 -21.54 30.09
CA ALA A 26 1.49 -21.85 29.15
C ALA A 26 0.58 -20.65 28.87
N ARG A 27 0.17 -19.90 29.91
CA ARG A 27 -0.65 -18.69 29.74
C ARG A 27 0.07 -17.59 28.98
N MET A 28 1.35 -17.33 29.30
CA MET A 28 2.15 -16.35 28.57
C MET A 28 2.35 -16.73 27.10
N GLY A 29 2.64 -18.01 26.83
CA GLY A 29 2.77 -18.53 25.47
C GLY A 29 1.47 -18.38 24.67
N SER A 30 0.32 -18.75 25.24
CA SER A 30 -0.98 -18.57 24.58
C SER A 30 -1.30 -17.10 24.31
N LEU A 31 -0.94 -16.18 25.22
CA LEU A 31 -1.16 -14.75 25.03
C LEU A 31 -0.31 -14.19 23.88
N MET A 32 0.94 -14.63 23.75
CA MET A 32 1.82 -14.22 22.65
C MET A 32 1.33 -14.72 21.29
N VAL A 33 0.90 -15.98 21.21
CA VAL A 33 0.36 -16.56 19.97
C VAL A 33 -0.94 -15.86 19.56
N ALA A 34 -1.85 -15.60 20.51
CA ALA A 34 -3.08 -14.87 20.25
C ALA A 34 -2.78 -13.41 19.82
N GLY A 35 -1.85 -12.74 20.51
CA GLY A 35 -1.41 -11.38 20.20
C GLY A 35 -0.82 -11.23 18.79
N ALA A 36 -0.04 -12.20 18.34
CA ALA A 36 0.53 -12.21 17.00
C ALA A 36 -0.49 -12.56 15.90
N ALA A 37 -1.51 -13.36 16.21
CA ALA A 37 -2.53 -13.76 15.24
C ALA A 37 -3.65 -12.72 15.06
N LEU A 38 -3.89 -11.85 16.04
CA LEU A 38 -4.89 -10.77 15.97
C LEU A 38 -4.77 -9.88 14.72
N PRO A 39 -3.60 -9.34 14.33
CA PRO A 39 -3.47 -8.55 13.11
C PRO A 39 -3.63 -9.35 11.81
N LEU A 40 -3.58 -10.69 11.84
CA LEU A 40 -3.85 -11.55 10.67
C LEU A 40 -5.33 -11.91 10.53
N LEU A 41 -6.08 -11.89 11.63
CA LEU A 41 -7.52 -12.23 11.67
C LEU A 41 -8.44 -11.00 11.58
N LEU A 42 -7.90 -9.81 11.84
CA LEU A 42 -8.62 -8.57 11.54
C LEU A 42 -8.82 -8.49 10.03
N PRO A 43 -10.07 -8.34 9.55
CA PRO A 43 -10.30 -8.08 8.15
C PRO A 43 -9.60 -6.78 7.80
N LEU A 44 -8.49 -6.88 7.07
CA LEU A 44 -7.98 -5.76 6.29
C LEU A 44 -9.15 -5.29 5.44
N ASP A 45 -9.61 -4.06 5.68
CA ASP A 45 -10.73 -3.48 4.97
C ASP A 45 -10.30 -3.30 3.50
N ARG A 46 -10.54 -4.34 2.69
CA ARG A 46 -10.29 -4.38 1.24
C ARG A 46 -11.33 -3.58 0.47
N THR A 47 -12.19 -2.83 1.16
CA THR A 47 -13.06 -1.89 0.47
C THR A 47 -12.15 -0.84 -0.16
N SER A 48 -12.27 -0.76 -1.48
CA SER A 48 -11.58 0.10 -2.45
C SER A 48 -11.76 1.61 -2.20
N LYS A 49 -11.93 2.04 -0.95
CA LYS A 49 -12.00 3.45 -0.54
C LYS A 49 -10.67 4.19 -0.68
N ALA A 50 -9.55 3.46 -0.83
CA ALA A 50 -8.28 4.06 -1.27
C ALA A 50 -8.25 4.39 -2.78
N LEU A 51 -9.30 4.07 -3.54
CA LEU A 51 -9.48 4.50 -4.95
C LEU A 51 -10.46 5.67 -5.07
N ALA A 52 -10.84 6.32 -3.96
CA ALA A 52 -11.40 7.65 -4.04
C ALA A 52 -10.28 8.59 -4.51
N ALA A 53 -10.07 8.63 -5.83
CA ALA A 53 -9.45 9.75 -6.48
C ALA A 53 -10.20 10.98 -5.99
N ASP A 54 -9.54 11.81 -5.20
CA ASP A 54 -9.99 13.18 -5.00
C ASP A 54 -10.30 13.71 -6.40
N ASN A 55 -11.56 14.13 -6.60
CA ASN A 55 -12.04 14.63 -7.87
C ASN A 55 -10.98 15.58 -8.46
N PRO A 56 -10.59 15.42 -9.74
CA PRO A 56 -9.61 16.30 -10.35
C PRO A 56 -10.10 17.73 -10.15
N LYS A 57 -9.38 18.49 -9.31
CA LYS A 57 -9.64 19.90 -9.11
C LYS A 57 -9.65 20.53 -10.50
N ALA A 58 -10.63 21.38 -10.77
CA ALA A 58 -10.66 22.16 -12.00
C ALA A 58 -9.28 22.84 -12.17
N GLY A 59 -8.58 22.52 -13.27
CA GLY A 59 -7.27 23.09 -13.59
C GLY A 59 -6.04 22.17 -13.42
N ASP A 60 -6.17 20.85 -13.57
CA ASP A 60 -5.01 19.97 -13.68
C ASP A 60 -4.17 20.31 -14.94
N PRO A 61 -2.96 20.86 -14.79
CA PRO A 61 -2.24 21.46 -15.90
C PRO A 61 -1.57 20.41 -16.81
N GLY A 62 -1.48 20.71 -18.10
CA GLY A 62 -0.77 19.89 -19.09
C GLY A 62 -1.64 18.86 -19.80
N ASP A 63 -1.05 18.16 -20.77
CA ASP A 63 -1.73 17.14 -21.59
C ASP A 63 -1.43 15.73 -21.04
N PRO A 64 -2.43 15.01 -20.49
CA PRO A 64 -2.25 13.68 -19.91
C PRO A 64 -1.85 12.58 -20.93
N ASN A 65 -1.78 12.89 -22.22
CA ASN A 65 -1.29 11.97 -23.25
C ASN A 65 0.18 12.21 -23.63
N THR A 66 0.87 13.13 -22.94
CA THR A 66 2.29 13.43 -23.16
C THR A 66 3.12 13.04 -21.94
N CYS A 67 4.36 12.57 -22.15
CA CYS A 67 5.25 12.18 -21.04
C CYS A 67 5.63 13.37 -20.13
N ASP A 68 5.55 14.60 -20.64
CA ASP A 68 5.90 15.82 -19.90
C ASP A 68 4.83 16.22 -18.88
N TYR A 69 3.65 15.61 -18.92
CA TYR A 69 2.61 15.83 -17.92
C TYR A 69 3.15 15.58 -16.50
N TRP A 70 2.86 16.52 -15.61
CA TRP A 70 3.59 16.67 -14.36
C TRP A 70 3.46 15.45 -13.42
N ARG A 71 2.36 14.70 -13.49
CA ARG A 71 2.16 13.49 -12.68
C ARG A 71 2.98 12.29 -13.17
N TYR A 72 3.66 12.39 -14.30
CA TYR A 72 4.48 11.32 -14.88
C TYR A 72 5.96 11.47 -14.54
N CYS A 73 6.33 12.30 -13.55
CA CYS A 73 7.73 12.59 -13.22
C CYS A 73 8.61 11.37 -12.90
N SER A 74 7.98 10.25 -12.51
CA SER A 74 8.66 9.00 -12.17
C SER A 74 8.03 7.78 -12.86
N ILE A 75 7.34 7.98 -13.99
CA ILE A 75 6.68 6.88 -14.71
C ILE A 75 7.71 6.05 -15.49
N ASP A 76 7.51 4.74 -15.57
CA ASP A 76 8.17 3.88 -16.55
C ASP A 76 7.14 2.94 -17.19
N GLY A 77 7.08 2.93 -18.53
CA GLY A 77 6.19 2.09 -19.31
C GLY A 77 5.21 2.87 -20.20
N PHE A 78 3.94 2.45 -20.25
CA PHE A 78 2.92 3.01 -21.16
C PHE A 78 1.83 3.76 -20.40
N LEU A 79 1.42 4.92 -20.90
CA LEU A 79 0.34 5.70 -20.27
C LEU A 79 -1.03 5.03 -20.48
N CYS A 80 -1.74 4.69 -19.41
CA CYS A 80 -3.08 4.09 -19.55
C CYS A 80 -4.12 5.01 -20.22
N SER A 81 -3.92 6.32 -20.20
CA SER A 81 -4.74 7.30 -20.95
C SER A 81 -4.74 7.04 -22.46
N CYS A 82 -3.65 6.48 -23.01
CA CYS A 82 -3.53 6.13 -24.42
C CYS A 82 -4.04 4.72 -24.76
N CYS A 83 -4.49 3.95 -23.74
CA CYS A 83 -4.80 2.53 -23.85
C CYS A 83 -6.28 2.21 -23.63
N GLY A 84 -7.15 3.22 -23.70
CA GLY A 84 -8.58 3.08 -23.38
C GLY A 84 -8.90 3.14 -21.88
N GLY A 85 -7.93 3.54 -21.06
CA GLY A 85 -8.12 3.92 -19.67
C GLY A 85 -8.15 5.44 -19.51
N SER A 86 -7.81 5.92 -18.33
CA SER A 86 -7.57 7.34 -18.04
C SER A 86 -6.30 7.49 -17.21
N VAL A 87 -5.97 8.73 -16.82
CA VAL A 87 -4.86 9.00 -15.89
C VAL A 87 -4.98 8.19 -14.59
N THR A 88 -6.21 7.91 -14.12
CA THR A 88 -6.46 7.28 -12.82
C THR A 88 -7.30 6.00 -12.89
N SER A 89 -7.63 5.50 -14.08
CA SER A 89 -8.46 4.31 -14.26
C SER A 89 -7.87 3.37 -15.29
N CYS A 90 -7.81 2.08 -14.94
CA CYS A 90 -7.32 1.06 -15.84
C CYS A 90 -8.23 0.85 -17.06
N PRO A 91 -7.67 0.46 -18.22
CA PRO A 91 -8.44 0.05 -19.38
C PRO A 91 -9.36 -1.15 -19.11
N PRO A 92 -10.50 -1.27 -19.80
CA PRO A 92 -11.39 -2.42 -19.66
C PRO A 92 -10.70 -3.77 -19.86
N GLY A 93 -10.95 -4.71 -18.95
CA GLY A 93 -10.38 -6.06 -18.98
C GLY A 93 -8.92 -6.15 -18.52
N THR A 94 -8.39 -5.10 -17.90
CA THR A 94 -7.16 -5.16 -17.10
C THR A 94 -7.50 -5.04 -15.61
N GLU A 95 -6.57 -5.41 -14.74
CA GLU A 95 -6.70 -5.32 -13.29
C GLU A 95 -5.63 -4.38 -12.72
N ALA A 96 -6.03 -3.45 -11.86
CA ALA A 96 -5.08 -2.57 -11.17
C ALA A 96 -4.27 -3.37 -10.12
N SER A 97 -2.96 -3.23 -10.16
CA SER A 97 -2.08 -3.80 -9.14
C SER A 97 -2.34 -3.17 -7.78
N GLN A 98 -2.29 -4.00 -6.74
CA GLN A 98 -2.48 -3.60 -5.34
C GLN A 98 -1.18 -3.06 -4.70
N VAL A 99 -0.05 -3.22 -5.38
CA VAL A 99 1.25 -2.67 -5.00
C VAL A 99 1.74 -1.75 -6.10
N THR A 100 2.54 -0.75 -5.73
CA THR A 100 2.86 0.40 -6.56
C THR A 100 4.18 0.98 -6.10
N TRP A 101 4.94 1.58 -7.00
CA TRP A 101 5.93 2.58 -6.62
C TRP A 101 5.26 3.94 -6.49
N ILE A 102 5.96 4.84 -5.84
CA ILE A 102 5.57 6.23 -5.66
C ILE A 102 6.63 7.16 -6.22
N GLY A 103 6.20 8.33 -6.67
CA GLY A 103 7.08 9.44 -6.98
C GLY A 103 6.55 10.73 -6.38
N THR A 104 7.45 11.69 -6.16
CA THR A 104 7.13 13.00 -5.65
C THR A 104 7.23 14.01 -6.79
N CYS A 105 6.09 14.44 -7.31
CA CYS A 105 6.04 15.30 -8.49
C CYS A 105 5.57 16.72 -8.14
N ARG A 106 6.27 17.72 -8.66
CA ARG A 106 5.87 19.14 -8.54
C ARG A 106 4.73 19.46 -9.49
N ASN A 107 3.60 19.94 -8.95
CA ASN A 107 2.51 20.50 -9.74
C ASN A 107 2.83 21.95 -10.14
N PRO A 108 2.93 22.28 -11.44
CA PRO A 108 3.27 23.63 -11.88
C PRO A 108 2.15 24.66 -11.65
N ALA A 109 0.89 24.23 -11.45
CA ALA A 109 -0.23 25.15 -11.25
C ALA A 109 -0.26 25.78 -9.86
N ASP A 110 0.16 25.04 -8.81
CA ASP A 110 0.13 25.52 -7.42
C ASP A 110 1.51 25.50 -6.74
N GLY A 111 2.55 25.02 -7.43
CA GLY A 111 3.90 24.95 -6.92
C GLY A 111 4.09 23.95 -5.79
N LYS A 112 3.16 23.02 -5.55
CA LYS A 112 3.28 22.01 -4.48
C LYS A 112 3.80 20.69 -5.01
N ASP A 113 4.48 19.95 -4.15
CA ASP A 113 4.91 18.59 -4.43
C ASP A 113 3.82 17.61 -4.00
N TYR A 114 3.53 16.62 -4.82
CA TYR A 114 2.49 15.62 -4.60
C TYR A 114 3.07 14.22 -4.65
N ILE A 115 2.58 13.36 -3.76
CA ILE A 115 2.84 11.93 -3.81
C ILE A 115 1.93 11.33 -4.88
N ILE A 116 2.56 10.83 -5.94
CA ILE A 116 1.91 10.12 -7.04
C ILE A 116 2.15 8.63 -6.87
N SER A 117 1.07 7.86 -6.93
CA SER A 117 1.05 6.41 -6.92
C SER A 117 0.94 5.92 -8.36
N TYR A 118 1.93 5.17 -8.82
CA TYR A 118 2.00 4.60 -10.16
C TYR A 118 1.52 3.15 -10.16
N ASN A 119 0.21 2.95 -10.24
CA ASN A 119 -0.35 1.61 -10.23
C ASN A 119 -0.34 1.03 -11.64
N ASP A 120 0.26 -0.14 -11.80
CA ASP A 120 0.17 -0.85 -13.07
C ASP A 120 -1.21 -1.45 -13.28
N CYS A 121 -1.66 -1.42 -14.52
CA CYS A 121 -2.79 -2.18 -15.01
C CYS A 121 -2.25 -3.46 -15.68
N CYS A 122 -2.80 -4.59 -15.29
CA CYS A 122 -2.20 -5.90 -15.49
C CYS A 122 -3.17 -6.87 -16.16
N GLY A 123 -2.64 -7.98 -16.70
CA GLY A 123 -3.44 -9.10 -17.22
C GLY A 123 -3.75 -9.05 -18.72
N LYS A 124 -3.24 -8.05 -19.44
CA LYS A 124 -3.22 -7.99 -20.91
C LYS A 124 -1.80 -7.70 -21.40
N GLN A 125 -1.51 -8.09 -22.64
CA GLN A 125 -0.26 -7.75 -23.33
C GLN A 125 0.02 -6.24 -23.29
N SER A 126 1.29 -5.85 -23.24
CA SER A 126 1.74 -4.46 -23.21
C SER A 126 1.00 -3.58 -24.23
N CYS A 127 0.54 -2.42 -23.79
CA CYS A 127 -0.24 -1.49 -24.62
C CYS A 127 0.55 -0.95 -25.83
N ALA A 128 1.86 -0.73 -25.68
CA ALA A 128 2.73 -0.22 -26.74
C ALA A 128 2.33 1.14 -27.33
N GLN A 129 1.59 1.96 -26.57
CA GLN A 129 1.24 3.34 -26.90
C GLN A 129 1.77 4.28 -25.82
N CYS A 130 2.19 5.49 -26.21
CA CYS A 130 2.68 6.52 -25.27
C CYS A 130 3.72 5.96 -24.28
N ALA A 131 4.79 5.39 -24.83
CA ALA A 131 5.93 4.92 -24.04
C ALA A 131 6.62 6.10 -23.38
N CYS A 132 6.76 6.07 -22.05
CA CYS A 132 7.36 7.12 -21.25
C CYS A 132 8.28 6.51 -20.21
N THR A 133 9.46 7.10 -20.05
CA THR A 133 10.39 6.81 -18.96
C THR A 133 10.89 8.13 -18.42
N ARG A 134 10.57 8.41 -17.16
CA ARG A 134 11.01 9.59 -16.41
C ARG A 134 11.40 9.16 -15.00
N ASN A 135 12.50 9.72 -14.51
CA ASN A 135 13.19 9.27 -13.30
C ASN A 135 13.48 10.42 -12.34
N ASP A 136 12.64 11.47 -12.33
CA ASP A 136 12.91 12.70 -11.59
C ASP A 136 12.93 12.49 -10.06
N SER A 137 12.17 11.51 -9.57
CA SER A 137 12.10 11.09 -8.17
C SER A 137 12.39 9.60 -7.96
N GLU A 138 13.03 8.97 -8.94
CA GLU A 138 13.37 7.55 -8.90
C GLU A 138 14.52 7.31 -7.91
N GLU A 139 14.50 6.15 -7.27
CA GLU A 139 15.55 5.71 -6.35
C GLU A 139 15.96 4.27 -6.67
N PRO A 140 17.22 3.88 -6.41
CA PRO A 140 17.70 2.55 -6.78
C PRO A 140 16.91 1.40 -6.12
N ALA A 141 17.04 0.20 -6.68
CA ALA A 141 16.29 -1.01 -6.27
C ALA A 141 16.28 -1.37 -4.76
N TYR A 142 17.24 -0.89 -3.95
CA TYR A 142 17.21 -1.08 -2.49
C TYR A 142 16.17 -0.19 -1.78
N ARG A 143 15.57 0.76 -2.49
CA ARG A 143 14.38 1.55 -2.13
C ARG A 143 13.24 1.20 -3.09
N PRO A 144 12.70 -0.03 -3.03
CA PRO A 144 11.83 -0.55 -4.07
C PRO A 144 10.61 0.34 -4.31
N PHE A 145 9.96 0.86 -3.28
CA PHE A 145 8.76 1.72 -3.45
C PHE A 145 9.01 3.08 -4.12
N ASN A 146 10.26 3.42 -4.44
CA ASN A 146 10.63 4.59 -5.23
C ASN A 146 11.38 4.20 -6.54
N ASN A 147 11.50 2.90 -6.83
CA ASN A 147 12.13 2.37 -8.04
C ASN A 147 11.05 1.98 -9.06
N ASN A 148 11.19 2.46 -10.29
CA ASN A 148 10.24 2.20 -11.38
C ASN A 148 10.71 1.08 -12.34
N ASP A 149 11.91 0.53 -12.17
CA ASP A 149 12.44 -0.57 -13.00
C ASP A 149 11.85 -1.96 -12.66
N VAL A 150 10.93 -2.01 -11.70
CA VAL A 150 10.24 -3.25 -11.27
C VAL A 150 8.90 -3.35 -11.98
N ASN A 151 8.53 -4.55 -12.41
CA ASN A 151 7.16 -4.81 -12.84
C ASN A 151 6.23 -4.87 -11.62
N TRP A 152 5.43 -3.82 -11.41
CA TRP A 152 4.57 -3.69 -10.24
C TRP A 152 3.26 -4.46 -10.34
N CYS A 153 3.05 -5.25 -11.40
CA CYS A 153 1.99 -6.27 -11.46
C CYS A 153 2.21 -7.48 -10.53
N LEU A 154 3.27 -7.48 -9.71
CA LEU A 154 3.63 -8.55 -8.78
C LEU A 154 2.57 -8.88 -7.70
N ALA A 155 1.60 -7.99 -7.47
CA ALA A 155 0.44 -8.26 -6.60
C ALA A 155 -0.92 -8.23 -7.35
N ALA A 156 -0.91 -8.38 -8.67
CA ALA A 156 -2.11 -8.63 -9.48
C ALA A 156 -2.31 -10.13 -9.72
N LYS A 157 -3.48 -10.55 -10.22
CA LYS A 157 -3.71 -11.98 -10.55
C LYS A 157 -2.81 -12.48 -11.68
N SER A 158 -2.39 -11.57 -12.56
CA SER A 158 -1.47 -11.83 -13.67
C SER A 158 -0.35 -10.81 -13.65
N HIS A 159 0.89 -11.27 -13.78
CA HIS A 159 2.08 -10.40 -13.78
C HIS A 159 2.37 -9.78 -15.17
N ILE A 160 1.47 -9.94 -16.14
CA ILE A 160 1.64 -9.35 -17.46
C ILE A 160 1.30 -7.86 -17.37
N TYR A 161 2.31 -7.02 -17.56
CA TYR A 161 2.19 -5.56 -17.60
C TYR A 161 1.45 -5.08 -18.86
N HIS A 162 0.50 -4.16 -18.69
CA HIS A 162 -0.21 -3.52 -19.81
C HIS A 162 0.13 -2.03 -19.95
N CYS A 163 -0.10 -1.24 -18.90
CA CYS A 163 0.12 0.21 -18.83
C CYS A 163 0.14 0.66 -17.36
N THR A 164 0.45 1.93 -17.08
CA THR A 164 0.49 2.51 -15.74
C THR A 164 -0.48 3.69 -15.60
N VAL A 165 -1.20 3.76 -14.47
CA VAL A 165 -2.01 4.92 -14.06
C VAL A 165 -1.26 5.76 -13.02
N SER A 166 -1.54 7.06 -12.93
CA SER A 166 -0.88 8.01 -12.02
C SER A 166 -1.88 8.70 -11.11
N ILE A 167 -1.98 8.21 -9.87
CA ILE A 167 -3.00 8.60 -8.90
C ILE A 167 -2.38 9.52 -7.84
N ILE A 168 -2.95 10.71 -7.62
CA ILE A 168 -2.56 11.57 -6.50
C ILE A 168 -2.97 10.90 -5.19
N ARG A 169 -2.04 10.74 -4.25
CA ARG A 169 -2.31 10.26 -2.88
C ARG A 169 -2.36 11.39 -1.85
N GLY A 170 -1.70 12.51 -2.12
CA GLY A 170 -1.69 13.65 -1.23
C GLY A 170 -0.56 14.62 -1.57
N VAL A 171 -0.49 15.71 -0.81
CA VAL A 171 0.63 16.66 -0.84
C VAL A 171 1.82 16.04 -0.10
N ALA A 172 3.01 16.10 -0.69
CA ALA A 172 4.25 15.75 0.00
C ALA A 172 4.62 16.88 0.98
N VAL A 173 4.87 16.53 2.24
CA VAL A 173 5.23 17.46 3.33
C VAL A 173 6.70 17.25 3.70
#